data_AF-F9WIC0-F1
#
_entry.id   AF-F9WIC0-F1
#
_cell.length_a   1.000
_cell.length_b   1.000
_cell.length_c   1.000
_cell.angle_alpha   90.00
_cell.angle_beta   90.00
_cell.angle_gamma   90.00
#
_symmetry.space_group_name_H-M   'P 1'
#
loop_
_entity.id
_entity.type
_entity.pdbx_description
1 polymer ?
#
loop_
_entity_poly.entity_id
_entity_poly.type
_entity_poly.pdbx_seq_one_letter_code
_entity_poly.pdbx_strand_id
1 'polypeptide(L)'
;MTRVKDNMLVSKEEGCTSKIEMFGIQAFTSSHVVSEIARHLKYLPRGGETERSRSSVLARVCASGRVPTSVHYFSSADTPVEMVAECLYKPAEKNFPVVGGFFLVDAVGEGVLHSEGTEVLTRTIVLLQMSGARDHHTTTGKVDVFRKRMAKSFTNWREMESRLSYEIIYLQHADSTALTGRQRCTRSGVADDAGTE
;
A
#
# COMPACT_ATOMS: atom_id res chain seq x y z
N MET A 1 1.13 -43.91 16.51
CA MET A 1 0.42 -44.17 15.23
C MET A 1 -0.96 -43.55 15.35
N THR A 2 -1.40 -42.54 14.59
CA THR A 2 -0.83 -41.82 13.46
C THR A 2 -1.55 -40.47 13.46
N ARG A 3 -0.80 -39.36 13.55
CA ARG A 3 -1.32 -37.99 13.50
C ARG A 3 -1.69 -37.72 12.03
N VAL A 4 -2.98 -37.69 11.73
CA VAL A 4 -3.47 -37.32 10.39
C VAL A 4 -3.03 -35.89 10.12
N LYS A 5 -2.30 -35.73 9.01
CA LYS A 5 -1.81 -34.45 8.52
C LYS A 5 -3.01 -33.67 8.01
N ASP A 6 -3.40 -32.62 8.71
CA ASP A 6 -4.28 -31.58 8.18
C ASP A 6 -3.49 -30.73 7.15
N ASN A 7 -3.15 -31.36 6.04
CA ASN A 7 -2.62 -30.68 4.86
C ASN A 7 -3.81 -30.26 3.99
N MET A 8 -4.14 -28.97 4.11
CA MET A 8 -4.12 -28.05 2.97
C MET A 8 -4.94 -28.49 1.75
N LEU A 9 -6.26 -28.58 1.91
CA LEU A 9 -7.19 -28.36 0.82
C LEU A 9 -7.48 -26.86 0.70
N VAL A 10 -6.47 -26.10 0.28
CA VAL A 10 -6.69 -24.76 -0.29
C VAL A 10 -7.26 -24.99 -1.70
N SER A 11 -8.43 -24.45 -1.99
CA SER A 11 -9.03 -24.57 -3.31
C SER A 11 -8.08 -24.06 -4.40
N LYS A 12 -8.10 -24.62 -5.61
CA LYS A 12 -7.22 -24.19 -6.71
C LYS A 12 -7.33 -22.68 -6.99
N GLU A 13 -8.50 -22.08 -6.77
CA GLU A 13 -8.76 -20.65 -6.95
C GLU A 13 -8.14 -19.78 -5.84
N GLU A 14 -8.23 -20.18 -4.58
CA GLU A 14 -7.52 -19.52 -3.47
C GLU A 14 -5.99 -19.67 -3.58
N GLY A 15 -5.54 -20.82 -4.09
CA GLY A 15 -4.12 -21.10 -4.35
C GLY A 15 -3.51 -20.24 -5.48
N CYS A 16 -4.31 -19.85 -6.48
CA CYS A 16 -3.87 -18.93 -7.54
C CYS A 16 -3.94 -17.46 -7.09
N THR A 17 -5.00 -17.06 -6.39
CA THR A 17 -5.19 -15.70 -5.88
C THR A 17 -4.07 -15.30 -4.91
N SER A 18 -3.69 -16.22 -4.00
CA SER A 18 -2.58 -16.03 -3.06
C SER A 18 -1.21 -15.90 -3.74
N LYS A 19 -0.97 -16.61 -4.85
CA LYS A 19 0.26 -16.48 -5.63
C LYS A 19 0.32 -15.15 -6.39
N ILE A 20 -0.79 -14.71 -6.99
CA ILE A 20 -0.86 -13.44 -7.71
C ILE A 20 -0.64 -12.27 -6.73
N GLU A 21 -1.28 -12.29 -5.56
CA GLU A 21 -1.02 -11.29 -4.52
C GLU A 21 0.44 -11.34 -4.06
N MET A 22 1.01 -12.54 -3.91
CA MET A 22 2.41 -12.69 -3.52
C MET A 22 3.39 -12.11 -4.52
N PHE A 23 3.27 -12.50 -5.79
CA PHE A 23 4.20 -12.08 -6.85
C PHE A 23 3.93 -10.65 -7.32
N GLY A 24 2.68 -10.21 -7.36
CA GLY A 24 2.32 -8.88 -7.83
C GLY A 24 2.86 -7.77 -6.93
N ILE A 25 2.87 -7.99 -5.61
CA ILE A 25 3.49 -7.04 -4.66
C ILE A 25 5.01 -7.08 -4.78
N GLN A 26 5.61 -8.27 -4.85
CA GLN A 26 7.06 -8.40 -5.00
C GLN A 26 7.59 -7.84 -6.32
N ALA A 27 6.76 -7.76 -7.37
CA ALA A 27 7.15 -7.19 -8.65
C ALA A 27 7.64 -5.73 -8.55
N PHE A 28 7.29 -5.01 -7.48
CA PHE A 28 7.78 -3.66 -7.21
C PHE A 28 9.29 -3.59 -6.88
N THR A 29 9.96 -4.72 -6.66
CA THR A 29 11.44 -4.74 -6.57
C THR A 29 12.12 -4.69 -7.95
N SER A 30 11.35 -4.77 -9.04
CA SER A 30 11.84 -4.62 -10.40
C SER A 30 11.66 -3.19 -10.89
N SER A 31 12.76 -2.54 -11.25
CA SER A 31 12.76 -1.16 -11.78
C SER A 31 11.95 -1.02 -13.07
N HIS A 32 11.98 -2.05 -13.92
CA HIS A 32 11.19 -2.09 -15.16
C HIS A 32 9.69 -2.14 -14.85
N VAL A 33 9.28 -2.97 -13.91
CA VAL A 33 7.86 -3.07 -13.50
C VAL A 33 7.39 -1.76 -12.88
N VAL A 34 8.17 -1.19 -11.95
CA VAL A 34 7.82 0.10 -11.32
C VAL A 34 7.70 1.21 -12.37
N SER A 35 8.60 1.25 -13.34
CA SER A 35 8.56 2.25 -14.41
C SER A 35 7.33 2.09 -15.29
N GLU A 36 6.98 0.86 -15.64
CA GLU A 36 5.81 0.57 -16.48
C GLU A 36 4.49 0.83 -15.73
N ILE A 37 4.41 0.44 -14.45
CA ILE A 37 3.27 0.78 -13.59
C ILE A 37 3.14 2.29 -13.49
N ALA A 38 4.21 3.02 -13.17
CA ALA A 38 4.17 4.47 -13.03
C ALA A 38 3.67 5.18 -14.31
N ARG A 39 3.98 4.64 -15.49
CA ARG A 39 3.50 5.16 -16.78
C ARG A 39 2.00 4.94 -16.99
N HIS A 40 1.44 3.91 -16.36
CA HIS A 40 0.05 3.49 -16.52
C HIS A 40 -0.85 3.81 -15.32
N LEU A 41 -0.29 4.34 -14.24
CA LEU A 41 -1.08 4.74 -13.07
C LEU A 41 -2.12 5.79 -13.46
N LYS A 42 -3.37 5.49 -13.12
CA LYS A 42 -4.49 6.40 -13.28
C LYS A 42 -4.86 6.99 -11.93
N TYR A 43 -4.87 8.32 -11.84
CA TYR A 43 -5.32 8.98 -10.62
C TYR A 43 -6.83 8.82 -10.45
N LEU A 44 -7.26 8.51 -9.23
CA LEU A 44 -8.68 8.40 -8.86
C LEU A 44 -9.08 9.67 -8.08
N PRO A 45 -9.61 10.72 -8.75
CA PRO A 45 -9.80 12.04 -8.15
C PRO A 45 -10.89 12.07 -7.07
N ARG A 46 -10.76 13.01 -6.12
CA ARG A 46 -11.88 13.44 -5.27
C ARG A 46 -12.84 14.34 -6.07
N GLY A 47 -14.05 14.54 -5.54
CA GLY A 47 -14.98 15.51 -6.13
C GLY A 47 -14.31 16.90 -6.25
N GLY A 48 -14.27 17.43 -7.47
CA GLY A 48 -13.61 18.70 -7.80
C GLY A 48 -12.12 18.59 -8.17
N GLU A 49 -11.49 17.42 -8.05
CA GLU A 49 -10.13 17.17 -8.55
C GLU A 49 -10.17 16.63 -9.99
N THR A 50 -9.07 16.83 -10.72
CA THR A 50 -8.87 16.32 -12.08
C THR A 50 -7.70 15.33 -12.11
N GLU A 51 -7.54 14.56 -13.18
CA GLU A 51 -6.36 13.68 -13.32
C GLU A 51 -5.03 14.44 -13.32
N ARG A 52 -5.01 15.69 -13.78
CA ARG A 52 -3.82 16.56 -13.71
C ARG A 52 -3.51 17.03 -12.29
N SER A 53 -4.41 16.82 -11.33
CA SER A 53 -4.29 17.36 -9.97
C SER A 53 -3.23 16.65 -9.15
N ARG A 54 -2.85 15.39 -9.46
CA ARG A 54 -1.77 14.68 -8.75
C ARG A 54 -1.03 13.68 -9.63
N SER A 55 0.29 13.75 -9.58
CA SER A 55 1.20 12.71 -10.09
C SER A 55 1.62 11.78 -8.94
N SER A 56 1.75 10.49 -9.22
CA SER A 56 2.27 9.49 -8.28
C SER A 56 3.71 9.81 -7.90
N VAL A 57 4.10 9.49 -6.66
CA VAL A 57 5.50 9.55 -6.25
C VAL A 57 6.39 8.62 -7.10
N LEU A 58 5.82 7.55 -7.66
CA LEU A 58 6.52 6.62 -8.55
C LEU A 58 6.82 7.21 -9.93
N ALA A 59 6.21 8.32 -10.32
CA ALA A 59 6.57 9.04 -11.54
C ALA A 59 7.88 9.83 -11.39
N ARG A 60 8.36 10.04 -10.16
CA ARG A 60 9.58 10.79 -9.87
C ARG A 60 10.79 9.88 -10.01
N VAL A 61 11.38 9.84 -11.21
CA VAL A 61 12.37 8.82 -11.59
C VAL A 61 13.58 8.75 -10.64
N CYS A 62 14.03 9.90 -10.13
CA CYS A 62 15.18 10.02 -9.23
C CYS A 62 14.82 9.94 -7.73
N ALA A 63 13.56 9.64 -7.37
CA ALA A 63 13.19 9.55 -5.96
C ALA A 63 13.86 8.34 -5.29
N SER A 64 14.48 8.57 -4.14
CA SER A 64 15.13 7.50 -3.38
C SER A 64 14.06 6.55 -2.81
N GLY A 65 14.34 5.24 -2.80
CA GLY A 65 13.35 4.24 -2.40
C GLY A 65 12.21 4.03 -3.40
N ARG A 66 12.20 4.69 -4.56
CA ARG A 66 11.21 4.47 -5.63
C ARG A 66 11.08 2.99 -6.01
N VAL A 67 12.20 2.28 -6.03
CA VAL A 67 12.27 0.84 -6.28
C VAL A 67 12.92 0.20 -5.05
N PRO A 68 12.17 -0.55 -4.22
CA PRO A 68 12.76 -1.30 -3.12
C PRO A 68 13.74 -2.36 -3.63
N THR A 69 14.90 -2.46 -2.99
CA THR A 69 15.97 -3.42 -3.34
C THR A 69 15.95 -4.66 -2.44
N SER A 70 15.19 -4.60 -1.34
CA SER A 70 15.02 -5.69 -0.37
C SER A 70 13.56 -5.92 -0.03
N VAL A 71 13.24 -7.11 0.48
CA VAL A 71 11.90 -7.46 0.98
C VAL A 71 12.03 -7.90 2.43
N HIS A 72 11.24 -7.29 3.31
CA HIS A 72 11.17 -7.65 4.72
C HIS A 72 9.76 -8.11 5.09
N TYR A 73 9.65 -9.33 5.58
CA TYR A 73 8.40 -9.84 6.14
C TYR A 73 8.34 -9.49 7.62
N PHE A 74 7.22 -8.96 8.08
CA PHE A 74 7.04 -8.60 9.48
C PHE A 74 5.71 -9.10 10.03
N SER A 75 5.67 -9.38 11.33
CA SER A 75 4.44 -9.58 12.09
C SER A 75 4.40 -8.61 13.25
N SER A 76 3.20 -8.19 13.64
CA SER A 76 2.98 -7.35 14.82
C SER A 76 3.29 -8.04 16.16
N ALA A 77 3.60 -9.35 16.12
CA ALA A 77 4.09 -10.13 17.25
C ALA A 77 5.62 -10.25 17.32
N ASP A 78 6.34 -9.83 16.27
CA ASP A 78 7.80 -9.93 16.21
C ASP A 78 8.47 -8.78 16.97
N THR A 79 9.80 -8.88 17.11
CA THR A 79 10.60 -7.76 17.58
C THR A 79 10.46 -6.59 16.59
N PRO A 80 10.11 -5.37 17.05
CA PRO A 80 9.96 -4.23 16.17
C PRO A 80 11.29 -3.89 15.49
N VAL A 81 11.24 -3.51 14.21
CA VAL A 81 12.41 -3.11 13.42
C VAL A 81 12.34 -1.64 13.03
N GLU A 82 13.43 -1.06 12.58
CA GLU A 82 13.36 0.28 11.99
C GLU A 82 12.76 0.22 10.58
N MET A 83 11.82 1.12 10.28
CA MET A 83 11.31 1.28 8.93
C MET A 83 12.26 2.15 8.11
N VAL A 84 12.84 1.61 7.04
CA VAL A 84 13.82 2.28 6.18
C VAL A 84 13.34 2.39 4.74
N ALA A 85 13.95 3.31 3.98
CA ALA A 85 13.76 3.37 2.53
C ALA A 85 14.34 2.12 1.85
N GLU A 86 14.00 1.93 0.57
CA GLU A 86 14.51 0.83 -0.26
C GLU A 86 14.12 -0.59 0.21
N CYS A 87 13.21 -0.69 1.18
CA CYS A 87 12.69 -1.95 1.67
C CYS A 87 11.18 -2.08 1.38
N LEU A 88 10.79 -3.19 0.77
CA LEU A 88 9.42 -3.61 0.60
C LEU A 88 8.98 -4.41 1.82
N TYR A 89 8.15 -3.80 2.65
CA TYR A 89 7.58 -4.44 3.83
C TYR A 89 6.32 -5.21 3.47
N LYS A 90 6.28 -6.47 3.86
CA LYS A 90 5.13 -7.34 3.65
C LYS A 90 4.66 -7.95 4.98
N PRO A 91 3.38 -7.76 5.37
CA PRO A 91 2.87 -8.41 6.55
C PRO A 91 2.83 -9.94 6.37
N ALA A 92 3.25 -10.66 7.41
CA ALA A 92 3.17 -12.12 7.46
C ALA A 92 1.76 -12.60 7.86
N GLU A 93 0.98 -11.77 8.56
CA GLU A 93 -0.38 -12.14 8.94
C GLU A 93 -1.32 -12.14 7.73
N LYS A 94 -2.16 -13.18 7.63
CA LYS A 94 -3.27 -13.19 6.67
C LYS A 94 -4.24 -12.05 6.99
N ASN A 95 -4.80 -11.43 5.95
CA ASN A 95 -5.78 -10.35 6.06
C ASN A 95 -5.28 -9.13 6.88
N PHE A 96 -4.02 -8.74 6.67
CA PHE A 96 -3.50 -7.50 7.26
C PHE A 96 -4.37 -6.30 6.86
N PRO A 97 -4.68 -5.38 7.79
CA PRO A 97 -5.60 -4.29 7.52
C PRO A 97 -5.05 -3.35 6.44
N VAL A 98 -5.93 -2.91 5.54
CA VAL A 98 -5.71 -1.89 4.50
C VAL A 98 -4.77 -2.30 3.36
N VAL A 99 -3.67 -3.00 3.64
CA VAL A 99 -2.56 -3.14 2.69
C VAL A 99 -2.02 -4.57 2.62
N GLY A 100 -1.58 -5.00 1.44
CA GLY A 100 -0.89 -6.28 1.23
C GLY A 100 0.64 -6.18 1.30
N GLY A 101 1.19 -4.97 1.16
CA GLY A 101 2.61 -4.64 1.31
C GLY A 101 2.87 -3.16 1.01
N PHE A 102 3.98 -2.61 1.46
CA PHE A 102 4.28 -1.18 1.30
C PHE A 102 5.78 -0.89 1.33
N PHE A 103 6.16 0.31 0.88
CA PHE A 103 7.53 0.79 0.96
C PHE A 103 7.58 2.32 1.11
N LEU A 104 8.73 2.83 1.55
CA LEU A 104 8.98 4.26 1.68
C LEU A 104 9.69 4.80 0.44
N VAL A 105 9.21 5.95 -0.02
CA VAL A 105 9.84 6.75 -1.07
C VAL A 105 10.21 8.10 -0.50
N ASP A 106 11.50 8.44 -0.56
CA ASP A 106 11.99 9.77 -0.23
C ASP A 106 11.99 10.64 -1.48
N ALA A 107 11.01 11.53 -1.54
CA ALA A 107 10.73 12.31 -2.71
C ALA A 107 11.47 13.65 -2.61
N VAL A 108 12.80 13.63 -2.72
CA VAL A 108 13.60 14.85 -2.94
C VAL A 108 13.15 15.45 -4.27
N GLY A 109 12.71 16.72 -4.27
CA GLY A 109 12.23 17.39 -5.48
C GLY A 109 13.30 18.28 -6.04
N GLU A 110 13.85 17.93 -7.21
CA GLU A 110 14.41 18.98 -8.05
C GLU A 110 13.28 19.93 -8.47
N GLY A 111 13.47 21.23 -8.22
CA GLY A 111 12.54 22.29 -8.60
C GLY A 111 11.90 23.09 -7.47
N VAL A 112 12.19 22.78 -6.19
CA VAL A 112 11.84 23.66 -5.08
C VAL A 112 13.09 24.50 -4.76
N LEU A 113 13.08 25.79 -5.14
CA LEU A 113 14.02 26.75 -4.56
C LEU A 113 13.66 26.88 -3.07
N HIS A 114 14.55 26.37 -2.23
CA HIS A 114 14.35 26.37 -0.78
C HIS A 114 14.83 27.68 -0.17
N SER A 115 13.95 28.39 0.53
CA SER A 115 14.36 29.35 1.55
C SER A 115 14.93 28.58 2.75
N GLU A 116 16.07 29.05 3.26
CA GLU A 116 16.68 28.56 4.50
C GLU A 116 15.66 28.46 5.64
N GLY A 117 15.64 27.29 6.30
CA GLY A 117 14.94 27.10 7.58
C GLY A 117 13.93 25.97 7.55
N THR A 118 14.39 24.76 7.89
CA THR A 118 13.62 23.55 8.22
C THR A 118 13.22 22.68 7.03
N GLU A 119 14.09 21.72 6.69
CA GLU A 119 13.74 20.61 5.81
C GLU A 119 12.70 19.69 6.45
N VAL A 120 11.44 19.82 6.03
CA VAL A 120 10.49 18.72 6.18
C VAL A 120 10.58 17.87 4.91
N LEU A 121 11.61 17.00 4.84
CA LEU A 121 11.59 15.86 3.92
C LEU A 121 10.29 15.10 4.20
N THR A 122 9.31 15.25 3.31
CA THR A 122 8.04 14.54 3.40
C THR A 122 8.23 13.22 2.67
N ARG A 123 8.45 12.16 3.43
CA ARG A 123 8.51 10.80 2.89
C ARG A 123 7.09 10.34 2.55
N THR A 124 6.96 9.60 1.45
CA THR A 124 5.68 9.00 1.06
C THR A 124 5.73 7.50 1.33
N ILE A 125 4.76 6.99 2.07
CA ILE A 125 4.51 5.55 2.14
C ILE A 125 3.60 5.17 0.97
N VAL A 126 4.10 4.27 0.11
CA VAL A 126 3.35 3.68 -0.99
C VAL A 126 2.75 2.38 -0.50
N LEU A 127 1.44 2.38 -0.30
CA LEU A 127 0.65 1.24 0.15
C LEU A 127 0.14 0.47 -1.09
N LEU A 128 0.49 -0.80 -1.19
CA LEU A 128 0.08 -1.67 -2.29
C LEU A 128 -1.10 -2.53 -1.87
N GLN A 129 -2.19 -2.46 -2.65
CA GLN A 129 -3.38 -3.25 -2.42
C GLN A 129 -3.75 -4.01 -3.69
N MET A 130 -3.56 -5.32 -3.66
CA MET A 130 -4.00 -6.20 -4.74
C MET A 130 -5.49 -6.53 -4.57
N SER A 131 -6.25 -6.49 -5.65
CA SER A 131 -7.55 -7.14 -5.64
C SER A 131 -8.14 -7.44 -7.01
N GLY A 132 -9.00 -8.47 -7.04
CA GLY A 132 -9.90 -8.73 -8.16
C GLY A 132 -11.30 -8.12 -8.01
N ALA A 133 -11.62 -7.48 -6.88
CA ALA A 133 -12.95 -6.86 -6.73
C ALA A 133 -13.01 -5.50 -7.45
N ARG A 134 -14.24 -5.09 -7.78
CA ARG A 134 -14.53 -3.80 -8.40
C ARG A 134 -14.35 -2.63 -7.43
N ASP A 135 -14.46 -2.86 -6.11
CA ASP A 135 -14.36 -1.85 -5.06
C ASP A 135 -13.61 -2.38 -3.81
N HIS A 136 -12.82 -1.49 -3.20
CA HIS A 136 -11.98 -1.70 -2.02
C HIS A 136 -12.21 -0.63 -0.96
N HIS A 137 -13.47 -0.43 -0.60
CA HIS A 137 -13.78 0.45 0.52
C HIS A 137 -13.14 -0.08 1.81
N THR A 138 -12.58 0.85 2.57
CA THR A 138 -12.03 0.58 3.91
C THR A 138 -12.87 1.30 4.95
N THR A 139 -12.63 1.00 6.22
CA THR A 139 -13.30 1.68 7.33
C THR A 139 -12.28 2.39 8.20
N THR A 140 -12.73 3.44 8.90
CA THR A 140 -11.90 4.12 9.90
C THR A 140 -11.36 3.16 10.96
N GLY A 141 -12.13 2.14 11.34
CA GLY A 141 -11.69 1.08 12.24
C GLY A 141 -10.54 0.25 11.68
N LYS A 142 -10.58 -0.15 10.40
CA LYS A 142 -9.45 -0.87 9.76
C LYS A 142 -8.21 0.01 9.68
N VAL A 143 -8.36 1.30 9.38
CA VAL A 143 -7.24 2.25 9.35
C VAL A 143 -6.63 2.43 10.74
N ASP A 144 -7.44 2.51 11.79
CA ASP A 144 -6.94 2.57 13.18
C ASP A 144 -6.17 1.30 13.57
N VAL A 145 -6.68 0.11 13.22
CA VAL A 145 -5.97 -1.15 13.44
C VAL A 145 -4.65 -1.19 12.65
N PHE A 146 -4.64 -0.72 11.40
CA PHE A 146 -3.42 -0.57 10.60
C PHE A 146 -2.37 0.28 11.33
N ARG A 147 -2.72 1.50 11.74
CA ARG A 147 -1.82 2.41 12.47
C ARG A 147 -1.28 1.79 13.75
N LYS A 148 -2.13 1.10 14.52
CA LYS A 148 -1.72 0.37 15.74
C LYS A 148 -0.74 -0.76 15.45
N ARG A 149 -0.93 -1.52 14.37
CA ARG A 149 0.00 -2.60 13.97
C ARG A 149 1.33 -2.05 13.47
N MET A 150 1.31 -0.96 12.72
CA MET A 150 2.52 -0.25 12.30
C MET A 150 3.33 0.23 13.50
N ALA A 151 2.67 0.86 14.49
CA ALA A 151 3.31 1.31 15.73
C ALA A 151 3.90 0.19 16.59
N LYS A 152 3.41 -1.05 16.44
CA LYS A 152 3.98 -2.23 17.11
C LYS A 152 5.13 -2.84 16.33
N SER A 153 5.10 -2.75 15.00
CA SER A 153 6.07 -3.44 14.13
C SER A 153 7.30 -2.58 13.83
N PHE A 154 7.16 -1.25 13.92
CA PHE A 154 8.23 -0.33 13.54
C PHE A 154 8.57 0.67 14.65
N THR A 155 9.85 0.68 15.05
CA THR A 155 10.35 1.49 16.18
C THR A 155 10.19 2.99 15.95
N ASN A 156 10.41 3.44 14.71
CA ASN A 156 10.35 4.85 14.30
C ASN A 156 8.95 5.30 13.80
N TRP A 157 7.92 4.44 13.84
CA TRP A 157 6.60 4.75 13.29
C TRP A 157 5.97 6.00 13.92
N ARG A 158 5.96 6.09 15.26
CA ARG A 158 5.27 7.19 15.97
C ARG A 158 5.84 8.56 15.65
N GLU A 159 7.15 8.63 15.39
CA GLU A 159 7.83 9.87 15.02
C GLU A 159 7.59 10.22 13.56
N MET A 160 7.56 9.21 12.68
CA MET A 160 7.39 9.40 11.25
C MET A 160 5.93 9.67 10.83
N GLU A 161 4.95 9.05 11.49
CA GLU A 161 3.56 9.00 11.03
C GLU A 161 2.96 10.38 10.70
N SER A 162 3.29 11.41 11.50
CA SER A 162 2.79 12.78 11.32
C SER A 162 3.45 13.53 10.16
N ARG A 163 4.59 13.05 9.67
CA ARG A 163 5.39 13.62 8.57
C ARG A 163 5.26 12.84 7.27
N LEU A 164 4.53 11.71 7.29
CA LEU A 164 4.33 10.88 6.11
C LEU A 164 3.19 11.40 5.24
N SER A 165 3.44 11.46 3.94
CA SER A 165 2.37 11.40 2.93
C SER A 165 2.03 9.94 2.64
N TYR A 166 0.78 9.68 2.25
CA TYR A 166 0.29 8.33 1.94
C TYR A 166 -0.20 8.29 0.49
N GLU A 167 0.23 7.29 -0.24
CA GLU A 167 -0.26 6.96 -1.58
C GLU A 167 -0.70 5.49 -1.58
N ILE A 168 -1.93 5.22 -2.02
CA ILE A 168 -2.43 3.84 -2.18
C ILE A 168 -2.46 3.54 -3.66
N ILE A 169 -1.79 2.46 -4.06
CA ILE A 169 -1.84 1.90 -5.41
C ILE A 169 -2.67 0.63 -5.36
N TYR A 170 -3.77 0.66 -6.13
CA TYR A 170 -4.61 -0.50 -6.35
C TYR A 170 -4.09 -1.28 -7.55
N LEU A 171 -3.80 -2.57 -7.34
CA LEU A 171 -3.36 -3.50 -8.37
C LEU A 171 -4.51 -4.45 -8.67
N GLN A 172 -4.86 -4.59 -9.95
CA GLN A 172 -5.90 -5.50 -10.40
C GLN A 172 -5.36 -6.48 -11.43
N HIS A 173 -5.93 -7.69 -11.45
CA HIS A 173 -5.67 -8.63 -12.54
C HIS A 173 -6.22 -8.05 -13.86
N ALA A 174 -5.60 -8.37 -14.99
CA ALA A 174 -6.00 -7.82 -16.29
C ALA A 174 -7.47 -8.11 -16.66
N ASP A 175 -7.97 -9.26 -16.21
CA ASP A 175 -9.37 -9.67 -16.43
C ASP A 175 -10.36 -9.09 -15.41
N SER A 176 -9.89 -8.30 -14.43
CA SER A 176 -10.76 -7.67 -13.43
C SER A 176 -11.41 -6.40 -13.96
N THR A 177 -12.60 -6.09 -13.44
CA THR A 177 -13.26 -4.81 -13.72
C THR A 177 -12.44 -3.67 -13.17
N ALA A 178 -12.00 -2.76 -14.04
CA ALA A 178 -11.17 -1.62 -13.68
C ALA A 178 -11.82 -0.74 -12.59
N LEU A 179 -11.01 -0.35 -11.60
CA LEU A 179 -11.35 0.66 -10.61
C LEU A 179 -11.42 2.03 -11.30
N THR A 180 -12.62 2.55 -11.46
CA THR A 180 -12.85 3.88 -12.08
C THR A 180 -13.13 4.97 -11.05
N GLY A 181 -13.47 4.59 -9.82
CA GLY A 181 -13.87 5.50 -8.75
C GLY A 181 -12.91 5.49 -7.57
N ARG A 182 -12.79 6.65 -6.91
CA ARG A 182 -12.01 6.78 -5.67
C ARG A 182 -12.60 5.92 -4.56
N GLN A 183 -11.72 5.16 -3.91
CA GLN A 183 -12.10 4.29 -2.80
C GLN A 183 -12.36 5.08 -1.52
N ARG A 184 -13.45 4.71 -0.83
CA ARG A 184 -13.95 5.42 0.34
C ARG A 184 -13.41 4.80 1.63
N CYS A 185 -13.22 5.66 2.62
CA CYS A 185 -13.00 5.26 4.01
C CYS A 185 -14.26 5.65 4.79
N THR A 186 -15.12 4.69 5.10
CA THR A 186 -16.38 4.94 5.81
C THR A 186 -16.17 4.87 7.32
N ARG A 187 -16.99 5.59 8.10
CA ARG A 187 -16.94 5.50 9.55
C ARG A 187 -17.44 4.13 9.99
N SER A 188 -16.69 3.43 10.83
CA SER A 188 -17.15 2.18 11.43
C SER A 188 -18.41 2.41 12.25
N GLY A 189 -19.49 1.66 11.98
CA GLY A 189 -20.73 1.70 12.75
C GLY A 189 -21.83 2.62 12.21
N VAL A 190 -21.73 3.10 10.96
CA VAL A 190 -22.87 3.66 10.25
C VAL A 190 -23.38 2.56 9.33
N ALA A 191 -24.56 2.02 9.62
CA ALA A 191 -25.30 1.24 8.62
C ALA A 191 -25.51 2.15 7.42
N ASP A 192 -25.25 1.65 6.21
CA ASP A 192 -25.51 2.37 4.97
C ASP A 192 -27.03 2.61 4.84
N ASP A 193 -27.51 3.69 5.43
CA ASP A 193 -28.76 4.33 5.00
C ASP A 193 -28.40 5.26 3.83
N ALA A 194 -28.54 4.72 2.63
CA ALA A 194 -29.29 5.35 1.54
C ALA A 194 -29.13 4.50 0.27
N GLY A 195 -30.01 3.52 0.11
CA GLY A 195 -30.61 3.28 -1.19
C GLY A 195 -31.76 4.27 -1.37
N THR A 196 -31.64 5.16 -2.36
CA THR A 196 -32.65 5.96 -3.11
C THR A 196 -31.90 7.18 -3.69
N GLU A 197 -31.87 7.46 -5.00
CA GLU A 197 -32.57 7.00 -6.20
C GLU A 197 -31.59 6.86 -7.38
#